data_AF-A0A929BGP5-F1
#
_entry.id   AF-A0A929BGP5-F1
#
_cell.length_a   1.000
_cell.length_b   1.000
_cell.length_c   1.000
_cell.angle_alpha   90.00
_cell.angle_beta   90.00
_cell.angle_gamma   90.00
#
_symmetry.space_group_name_H-M   'P 1'
#
loop_
_entity.id
_entity.type
_entity.pdbx_description
1 polymer ?
#
loop_
_entity_poly.entity_id
_entity_poly.type
_entity_poly.pdbx_seq_one_letter_code
_entity_poly.pdbx_strand_id
1 'polypeptide(L)'
;MRKINKLFFCLLTVLIISSCNKNEEINPVNRETENSDAITQRNVALEKMALLVVDAVKNEEFRELIKQEADKQFDGDYDVLYERIARRQLKSSNSVSINDFFVKSISQKEQKSENEAQDNLEQMVNNIPDFQISVPVNCDKWDTKNYVPLVTYIPANFDEKTFTKIKAFDQDGNVVWLSLDKAPDFPVIVLGRCERIDENGKLKDMALPPDDGSGGATGVYDNFDYIPNSLYLIKLKFNDLSNYEPWFYGKPEIYIDIHSDNSQYPYGQLYSHPTRSKVDEVYKTYNHKFCSWPSNDSRLYVKCYEKDNNITITGSIKIKAAITLAGIVTLSKELSIQSKYQEGDDDMGTYMILKSDPSTAKYTNSNLVLYIKH
;
A
#
# COMPACT_ATOMS: atom_id res chain seq x y z
N MET A 1 -53.71 -2.87 -69.39
CA MET A 1 -52.63 -3.62 -70.06
C MET A 1 -51.29 -3.12 -69.54
N ARG A 2 -50.72 -3.86 -68.58
CA ARG A 2 -49.34 -3.78 -68.11
C ARG A 2 -48.50 -4.70 -68.99
N LYS A 3 -47.32 -4.26 -69.44
CA LYS A 3 -46.29 -5.18 -69.95
C LYS A 3 -45.19 -5.30 -68.90
N ILE A 4 -45.17 -6.46 -68.27
CA ILE A 4 -44.02 -7.02 -67.54
C ILE A 4 -43.10 -7.62 -68.58
N ASN A 5 -41.80 -7.32 -68.53
CA ASN A 5 -40.77 -8.14 -69.15
C ASN A 5 -39.56 -8.27 -68.21
N LYS A 6 -39.55 -9.41 -67.53
CA LYS A 6 -38.43 -10.36 -67.33
C LYS A 6 -37.03 -9.80 -67.07
N LEU A 7 -36.68 -9.77 -65.78
CA LEU A 7 -35.58 -10.50 -65.13
C LEU A 7 -34.41 -10.93 -66.05
N PHE A 8 -33.23 -10.33 -65.84
CA PHE A 8 -31.97 -11.06 -65.98
C PHE A 8 -31.03 -10.72 -64.81
N PHE A 9 -30.55 -11.79 -64.21
CA PHE A 9 -29.85 -11.90 -62.96
C PHE A 9 -28.34 -11.83 -63.25
N CYS A 10 -27.63 -10.87 -62.68
CA CYS A 10 -26.17 -10.93 -62.52
C CYS A 10 -25.85 -10.47 -61.11
N LEU A 11 -25.84 -11.47 -60.23
CA LEU A 11 -25.44 -11.42 -58.85
C LEU A 11 -23.91 -11.24 -58.80
N LEU A 12 -23.46 -10.01 -58.55
CA LEU A 12 -22.10 -9.75 -58.08
C LEU A 12 -22.16 -8.74 -56.92
N THR A 13 -22.77 -9.16 -55.82
CA THR A 13 -22.64 -8.48 -54.53
C THR A 13 -21.22 -8.72 -54.03
N VAL A 14 -20.36 -7.72 -54.22
CA VAL A 14 -19.10 -7.60 -53.50
C VAL A 14 -19.43 -7.54 -52.01
N LEU A 15 -19.18 -8.64 -51.31
CA LEU A 15 -19.15 -8.72 -49.85
C LEU A 15 -17.99 -7.83 -49.37
N ILE A 16 -18.28 -6.56 -49.12
CA ILE A 16 -17.44 -5.73 -48.26
C ILE A 16 -17.74 -6.20 -46.84
N ILE A 17 -17.02 -7.24 -46.41
CA ILE A 17 -16.81 -7.55 -44.99
C ILE A 17 -16.07 -6.36 -44.39
N SER A 18 -16.84 -5.35 -44.01
CA SER A 18 -16.39 -4.33 -43.07
C SER A 18 -16.23 -5.05 -41.74
N SER A 19 -15.02 -5.54 -41.48
CA SER A 19 -14.60 -5.90 -40.14
C SER A 19 -14.60 -4.59 -39.35
N CYS A 20 -15.73 -4.27 -38.74
CA CYS A 20 -15.70 -3.52 -37.50
C CYS A 20 -14.86 -4.36 -36.55
N ASN A 21 -13.58 -4.02 -36.43
CA ASN A 21 -12.92 -4.20 -35.16
C ASN A 21 -13.78 -3.44 -34.16
N LYS A 22 -14.67 -4.15 -33.46
CA LYS A 22 -15.02 -3.76 -32.11
C LYS A 22 -13.69 -3.74 -31.38
N ASN A 23 -13.06 -2.58 -31.33
CA ASN A 23 -12.36 -2.21 -30.13
C ASN A 23 -13.42 -2.39 -29.05
N GLU A 24 -13.32 -3.49 -28.32
CA GLU A 24 -13.87 -3.54 -26.98
C GLU A 24 -13.18 -2.38 -26.27
N GLU A 25 -13.85 -1.23 -26.26
CA GLU A 25 -13.65 -0.28 -25.19
C GLU A 25 -13.91 -1.10 -23.93
N ILE A 26 -12.81 -1.45 -23.26
CA ILE A 26 -12.83 -1.96 -21.91
C ILE A 26 -13.60 -0.89 -21.14
N ASN A 27 -14.86 -1.19 -20.82
CA ASN A 27 -15.61 -0.38 -19.88
C ASN A 27 -14.70 -0.24 -18.66
N PRO A 28 -14.38 1.00 -18.23
CA PRO A 28 -13.73 1.16 -16.94
C PRO A 28 -14.62 0.41 -15.94
N VAL A 29 -14.03 -0.52 -15.21
CA VAL A 29 -14.67 -1.10 -14.04
C VAL A 29 -15.23 0.08 -13.27
N ASN A 30 -16.55 0.13 -13.14
CA ASN A 30 -17.20 1.14 -12.32
C ASN A 30 -16.56 0.98 -10.94
N ARG A 31 -15.69 1.93 -10.57
CA ARG A 31 -15.45 2.22 -9.17
C ARG A 31 -16.85 2.31 -8.57
N GLU A 32 -17.13 1.53 -7.54
CA GLU A 32 -17.97 2.10 -6.50
C GLU A 32 -17.14 3.26 -5.96
N THR A 33 -17.24 4.40 -6.65
CA THR A 33 -16.70 5.66 -6.18
C THR A 33 -17.52 5.86 -4.94
N GLU A 34 -16.91 5.64 -3.77
CA GLU A 34 -17.62 5.88 -2.53
C GLU A 34 -18.27 7.24 -2.64
N ASN A 35 -19.60 7.25 -2.47
CA ASN A 35 -20.35 8.49 -2.64
C ASN A 35 -19.73 9.55 -1.73
N SER A 36 -19.62 10.80 -2.20
CA SER A 36 -19.07 11.93 -1.44
C SER A 36 -19.67 12.03 -0.03
N ASP A 37 -20.94 11.63 0.13
CA ASP A 37 -21.61 11.56 1.43
C ASP A 37 -21.00 10.49 2.36
N ALA A 38 -20.67 9.31 1.84
CA ALA A 38 -20.05 8.21 2.61
C ALA A 38 -18.63 8.59 3.05
N ILE A 39 -17.84 9.20 2.16
CA ILE A 39 -16.51 9.75 2.48
C ILE A 39 -16.63 10.79 3.61
N THR A 40 -17.60 11.70 3.50
CA THR A 40 -17.84 12.73 4.52
C THR A 40 -18.24 12.11 5.87
N GLN A 41 -19.14 11.13 5.87
CA GLN A 41 -19.56 10.44 7.08
C GLN A 41 -18.42 9.67 7.74
N ARG A 42 -17.57 8.99 6.96
CA ARG A 42 -16.37 8.31 7.48
C ARG A 42 -15.40 9.30 8.09
N ASN A 43 -15.12 10.41 7.41
CA ASN A 43 -14.24 11.45 7.97
C ASN A 43 -14.75 12.03 9.28
N VAL A 44 -16.06 12.27 9.38
CA VAL A 44 -16.69 12.72 10.63
C VAL A 44 -16.57 11.66 11.72
N ALA A 45 -16.80 10.38 11.38
CA ALA A 45 -16.65 9.28 12.33
C ALA A 45 -15.21 9.13 12.82
N LEU A 46 -14.22 9.15 11.91
CA LEU A 46 -12.79 9.08 12.22
C LEU A 46 -12.36 10.22 13.14
N GLU A 47 -12.78 11.45 12.85
CA GLU A 47 -12.45 12.62 13.69
C GLU A 47 -13.06 12.49 15.10
N LYS A 48 -14.33 12.08 15.20
CA LYS A 48 -14.97 11.88 16.51
C LYS A 48 -14.32 10.73 17.29
N MET A 49 -14.01 9.61 16.63
CA MET A 49 -13.30 8.49 17.25
C MET A 49 -11.90 8.90 17.70
N ALA A 50 -11.19 9.72 16.93
CA ALA A 50 -9.89 10.25 17.32
C ALA A 50 -9.98 11.06 18.62
N LEU A 51 -11.00 11.91 18.77
CA LEU A 51 -11.24 12.67 19.99
C LEU A 51 -11.62 11.78 21.20
N LEU A 52 -12.34 10.67 20.98
CA LEU A 52 -12.59 9.68 22.03
C LEU A 52 -11.31 8.96 22.45
N VAL A 53 -10.45 8.64 21.48
CA VAL A 53 -9.13 8.05 21.75
C VAL A 53 -8.24 9.06 22.49
N VAL A 54 -8.28 10.36 22.18
CA VAL A 54 -7.58 11.42 22.94
C VAL A 54 -7.95 11.40 24.42
N ASP A 55 -9.22 11.19 24.77
CA ASP A 55 -9.61 11.05 26.17
C ASP A 55 -9.11 9.73 26.77
N ALA A 56 -9.22 8.64 26.02
CA ALA A 56 -8.83 7.31 26.49
C ALA A 56 -7.33 7.19 26.74
N VAL A 57 -6.49 7.81 25.90
CA VAL A 57 -5.02 7.75 26.06
C VAL A 57 -4.53 8.52 27.28
N LYS A 58 -5.38 9.27 28.00
CA LYS A 58 -5.04 9.80 29.34
C LYS A 58 -4.95 8.69 30.38
N ASN A 59 -5.68 7.60 30.18
CA ASN A 59 -5.62 6.41 31.02
C ASN A 59 -4.40 5.56 30.63
N GLU A 60 -3.51 5.30 31.60
CA GLU A 60 -2.28 4.51 31.39
C GLU A 60 -2.58 3.07 30.95
N GLU A 61 -3.61 2.43 31.52
CA GLU A 61 -3.97 1.06 31.16
C GLU A 61 -4.51 0.96 29.74
N PHE A 62 -5.19 1.99 29.24
CA PHE A 62 -5.57 2.05 27.83
C PHE A 62 -4.33 2.12 26.94
N ARG A 63 -3.35 2.98 27.28
CA ARG A 63 -2.08 3.05 26.55
C ARG A 63 -1.33 1.71 26.56
N GLU A 64 -1.25 1.07 27.72
CA GLU A 64 -0.65 -0.27 27.86
C GLU A 64 -1.37 -1.32 27.02
N LEU A 65 -2.70 -1.33 27.00
CA LEU A 65 -3.49 -2.25 26.20
C LEU A 65 -3.23 -2.06 24.71
N ILE A 66 -3.25 -0.81 24.22
CA ILE A 66 -2.97 -0.51 22.81
C ILE A 66 -1.55 -0.96 22.46
N LYS A 67 -0.55 -0.63 23.29
CA LYS A 67 0.82 -1.07 23.05
C LYS A 67 0.94 -2.60 23.02
N GLN A 68 0.34 -3.30 23.98
CA GLN A 68 0.38 -4.77 24.06
C GLN A 68 -0.28 -5.46 22.87
N GLU A 69 -1.37 -4.90 22.35
CA GLU A 69 -2.03 -5.44 21.16
C GLU A 69 -1.25 -5.11 19.89
N ALA A 70 -0.69 -3.89 19.78
CA ALA A 70 0.13 -3.46 18.64
C ALA A 70 1.46 -4.24 18.56
N ASP A 71 2.10 -4.54 19.70
CA ASP A 71 3.34 -5.33 19.76
C ASP A 71 3.15 -6.76 19.22
N LYS A 72 1.92 -7.27 19.11
CA LYS A 72 1.65 -8.58 18.50
C LYS A 72 1.85 -8.58 16.99
N GLN A 73 1.82 -7.41 16.36
CA GLN A 73 1.93 -7.22 14.93
C GLN A 73 1.13 -8.23 14.12
N PHE A 74 -0.19 -8.30 14.40
CA PHE A 74 -1.01 -9.40 13.90
C PHE A 74 -1.03 -9.46 12.36
N ASP A 75 -0.84 -8.33 11.68
CA ASP A 75 -0.74 -8.17 10.23
C ASP A 75 0.66 -7.75 9.76
N GLY A 76 1.67 -7.90 10.63
CA GLY A 76 3.03 -7.48 10.35
C GLY A 76 3.36 -6.04 10.73
N ASP A 77 2.39 -5.21 11.14
CA ASP A 77 2.60 -3.83 11.60
C ASP A 77 2.04 -3.59 13.01
N TYR A 78 2.33 -2.42 13.60
CA TYR A 78 1.89 -2.08 14.96
C TYR A 78 0.40 -1.69 15.01
N ASP A 79 -0.44 -2.59 14.53
CA ASP A 79 -1.84 -2.38 14.26
C ASP A 79 -2.71 -3.13 15.27
N VAL A 80 -3.84 -2.51 15.61
CA VAL A 80 -4.84 -3.05 16.53
C VAL A 80 -6.21 -2.94 15.89
N LEU A 81 -6.83 -4.09 15.62
CA LEU A 81 -8.18 -4.15 15.10
C LEU A 81 -9.19 -3.85 16.23
N TYR A 82 -10.00 -2.80 16.06
CA TYR A 82 -10.86 -2.28 17.13
C TYR A 82 -11.84 -3.33 17.68
N GLU A 83 -12.45 -4.13 16.81
CA GLU A 83 -13.39 -5.19 17.20
C GLU A 83 -12.78 -6.21 18.20
N ARG A 84 -11.46 -6.44 18.15
CA ARG A 84 -10.75 -7.37 19.04
C ARG A 84 -10.53 -6.80 20.43
N ILE A 85 -10.56 -5.47 20.56
CA ILE A 85 -10.30 -4.76 21.82
C ILE A 85 -11.54 -4.10 22.42
N ALA A 86 -12.58 -3.83 21.64
CA ALA A 86 -13.78 -3.09 22.05
C ALA A 86 -14.41 -3.59 23.37
N ARG A 87 -14.39 -4.90 23.60
CA ARG A 87 -14.92 -5.56 24.81
C ARG A 87 -13.87 -5.89 25.87
N ARG A 88 -12.60 -5.55 25.64
CA ARG A 88 -11.54 -5.74 26.65
C ARG A 88 -11.79 -4.79 27.81
N GLN A 89 -11.55 -5.29 29.02
CA GLN A 89 -11.70 -4.52 30.25
C GLN A 89 -10.37 -3.89 30.65
N LEU A 90 -10.43 -2.64 31.08
CA LEU A 90 -9.28 -1.99 31.74
C LEU A 90 -9.19 -2.51 33.19
N LYS A 91 -7.98 -2.84 33.65
CA LYS A 91 -7.77 -3.66 34.86
C LYS A 91 -8.18 -2.94 36.15
N SER A 92 -8.03 -1.62 36.22
CA SER A 92 -8.27 -0.79 37.41
C SER A 92 -9.65 -0.15 37.47
N SER A 93 -10.46 -0.25 36.41
CA SER A 93 -11.67 0.57 36.24
C SER A 93 -12.99 -0.09 36.65
N ASN A 94 -12.98 -1.10 37.53
CA ASN A 94 -14.17 -1.91 37.85
C ASN A 94 -14.79 -2.61 36.61
N SER A 95 -13.96 -3.21 35.75
CA SER A 95 -14.43 -4.00 34.59
C SER A 95 -15.15 -3.21 33.49
N VAL A 96 -14.89 -1.90 33.37
CA VAL A 96 -15.39 -1.07 32.26
C VAL A 96 -14.66 -1.47 30.98
N SER A 97 -15.42 -1.86 29.95
CA SER A 97 -14.86 -2.16 28.63
C SER A 97 -14.44 -0.88 27.89
N ILE A 98 -13.65 -1.01 26.82
CA ILE A 98 -13.30 0.13 25.97
C ILE A 98 -14.57 0.79 25.39
N ASN A 99 -15.55 -0.02 24.95
CA ASN A 99 -16.85 0.50 24.53
C ASN A 99 -17.52 1.31 25.65
N ASP A 100 -17.62 0.77 26.86
CA ASP A 100 -18.26 1.46 27.98
C ASP A 100 -17.55 2.79 28.31
N PHE A 101 -16.22 2.83 28.18
CA PHE A 101 -15.44 4.06 28.35
C PHE A 101 -15.80 5.11 27.31
N PHE A 102 -15.94 4.72 26.03
CA PHE A 102 -16.35 5.62 24.95
C PHE A 102 -17.81 6.05 25.08
N VAL A 103 -18.73 5.13 25.39
CA VAL A 103 -20.15 5.44 25.65
C VAL A 103 -20.29 6.46 26.75
N LYS A 104 -19.58 6.27 27.87
CA LYS A 104 -19.59 7.22 28.99
C LYS A 104 -19.06 8.59 28.56
N SER A 105 -17.98 8.63 27.78
CA SER A 105 -17.42 9.88 27.27
C SER A 105 -18.41 10.62 26.35
N ILE A 106 -19.06 9.90 25.43
CA ILE A 106 -20.09 10.46 24.52
C ILE A 106 -21.27 10.97 25.33
N SER A 107 -21.83 10.15 26.24
CA SER A 107 -22.96 10.50 27.09
C SER A 107 -22.70 11.80 27.88
N GLN A 108 -21.52 11.92 28.47
CA GLN A 108 -21.13 13.09 29.26
C GLN A 108 -20.92 14.35 28.41
N LYS A 109 -20.18 14.24 27.30
CA LYS A 109 -19.84 15.40 26.45
C LYS A 109 -21.02 15.89 25.62
N GLU A 110 -21.86 14.98 25.15
CA GLU A 110 -23.02 15.31 24.30
C GLU A 110 -24.34 15.42 25.08
N GLN A 111 -24.33 15.22 26.41
CA GLN A 111 -25.52 15.23 27.27
C GLN A 111 -26.62 14.26 26.82
N LYS A 112 -26.20 13.05 26.40
CA LYS A 112 -27.08 11.99 25.89
C LYS A 112 -27.26 10.87 26.91
N SER A 113 -28.34 10.11 26.80
CA SER A 113 -28.48 8.85 27.55
C SER A 113 -27.41 7.84 27.12
N GLU A 114 -27.10 6.85 27.97
CA GLU A 114 -26.13 5.80 27.62
C GLU A 114 -26.55 5.00 26.39
N ASN A 115 -27.85 4.75 26.20
CA ASN A 115 -28.37 4.06 25.02
C ASN A 115 -28.13 4.88 23.74
N GLU A 116 -28.44 6.18 23.76
CA GLU A 116 -28.16 7.06 22.60
C GLU A 116 -26.65 7.18 22.33
N ALA A 117 -25.83 7.17 23.39
CA ALA A 117 -24.38 7.20 23.26
C ALA A 117 -23.82 5.89 22.66
N GLN A 118 -24.38 4.74 23.04
CA GLN A 118 -24.10 3.43 22.46
C GLN A 118 -24.46 3.41 20.97
N ASP A 119 -25.66 3.85 20.60
CA ASP A 119 -26.10 3.93 19.20
C ASP A 119 -25.17 4.83 18.36
N ASN A 120 -24.72 5.95 18.91
CA ASN A 120 -23.76 6.83 18.22
C ASN A 120 -22.40 6.15 18.04
N LEU A 121 -21.90 5.45 19.07
CA LEU A 121 -20.64 4.72 18.97
C LEU A 121 -20.71 3.65 17.89
N GLU A 122 -21.79 2.87 17.87
CA GLU A 122 -22.02 1.85 16.84
C GLU A 122 -22.09 2.47 15.44
N GLN A 123 -22.80 3.58 15.28
CA GLN A 123 -22.84 4.31 14.00
C GLN A 123 -21.46 4.81 13.56
N MET A 124 -20.66 5.36 14.48
CA MET A 124 -19.31 5.82 14.16
C MET A 124 -18.41 4.65 13.73
N VAL A 125 -18.41 3.54 14.47
CA VAL A 125 -17.63 2.35 14.14
C VAL A 125 -18.08 1.75 12.81
N ASN A 126 -19.38 1.66 12.54
CA ASN A 126 -19.91 1.12 11.27
C ASN A 126 -19.56 2.00 10.05
N ASN A 127 -19.34 3.29 10.25
CA ASN A 127 -18.90 4.20 9.19
C ASN A 127 -17.39 4.09 8.88
N ILE A 128 -16.64 3.34 9.68
CA ILE A 128 -15.21 3.09 9.49
C ILE A 128 -15.03 1.58 9.28
N PRO A 129 -15.15 1.09 8.02
CA PRO A 129 -14.93 -0.31 7.71
C PRO A 129 -13.57 -0.77 8.24
N ASP A 130 -13.52 -1.97 8.81
CA ASP A 130 -12.28 -2.59 9.29
C ASP A 130 -11.50 -1.68 10.26
N PHE A 131 -12.22 -1.00 11.17
CA PHE A 131 -11.64 0.06 12.00
C PHE A 131 -10.40 -0.38 12.78
N GLN A 132 -9.31 0.35 12.55
CA GLN A 132 -7.97 0.09 13.09
C GLN A 132 -7.47 1.27 13.93
N ILE A 133 -6.72 0.92 14.98
CA ILE A 133 -5.89 1.83 15.76
C ILE A 133 -4.43 1.36 15.62
N SER A 134 -3.57 2.22 15.08
CA SER A 134 -2.17 1.91 14.78
C SER A 134 -1.21 2.77 15.60
N VAL A 135 -0.01 2.24 15.86
CA VAL A 135 1.12 3.00 16.40
C VAL A 135 2.35 2.83 15.48
N PRO A 136 2.31 3.38 14.25
CA PRO A 136 3.23 2.99 13.18
C PRO A 136 4.68 3.41 13.42
N VAL A 137 4.90 4.43 14.25
CA VAL A 137 6.24 4.95 14.57
C VAL A 137 6.53 4.83 16.06
N ASN A 138 7.75 4.39 16.40
CA ASN A 138 8.29 4.35 17.77
C ASN A 138 7.44 3.57 18.81
N CYS A 139 6.58 2.63 18.39
CA CYS A 139 5.79 1.79 19.30
C CYS A 139 6.67 0.93 20.23
N ASP A 140 7.76 0.38 19.69
CA ASP A 140 8.77 -0.41 20.42
C ASP A 140 9.40 0.37 21.58
N LYS A 141 9.58 1.68 21.39
CA LYS A 141 10.17 2.60 22.37
C LYS A 141 9.13 3.33 23.22
N TRP A 142 7.84 3.07 23.03
CA TRP A 142 6.79 3.81 23.72
C TRP A 142 6.75 3.46 25.21
N ASP A 143 7.16 4.41 26.04
CA ASP A 143 6.94 4.39 27.48
C ASP A 143 5.52 4.85 27.81
N THR A 144 4.60 3.88 27.93
CA THR A 144 3.18 4.12 28.21
C THR A 144 2.96 4.79 29.56
N LYS A 145 3.91 4.73 30.50
CA LYS A 145 3.77 5.35 31.81
C LYS A 145 4.03 6.86 31.74
N ASN A 146 5.06 7.26 31.00
CA ASN A 146 5.56 8.64 31.02
C ASN A 146 5.21 9.45 29.77
N TYR A 147 4.62 8.84 28.73
CA TYR A 147 4.29 9.52 27.49
C TYR A 147 2.85 9.25 27.01
N VAL A 148 2.12 10.34 26.76
CA VAL A 148 0.79 10.33 26.12
C VAL A 148 0.98 10.75 24.65
N PRO A 149 0.72 9.86 23.67
CA PRO A 149 0.95 10.15 22.27
C PRO A 149 -0.09 11.12 21.71
N LEU A 150 0.29 11.82 20.63
CA LEU A 150 -0.67 12.49 19.76
C LEU A 150 -1.57 11.46 19.09
N VAL A 151 -2.80 11.88 18.77
CA VAL A 151 -3.78 11.04 18.06
C VAL A 151 -4.14 11.69 16.73
N THR A 152 -4.07 10.96 15.63
CA THR A 152 -4.45 11.41 14.30
C THR A 152 -5.35 10.37 13.63
N TYR A 153 -5.88 10.70 12.45
CA TYR A 153 -6.66 9.78 11.63
C TYR A 153 -6.34 10.01 10.16
N ILE A 154 -6.40 8.95 9.35
CA ILE A 154 -6.21 9.01 7.89
C ILE A 154 -7.55 9.36 7.26
N PRO A 155 -7.71 10.55 6.63
CA PRO A 155 -8.96 10.88 5.94
C PRO A 155 -9.31 9.85 4.87
N ALA A 156 -10.60 9.54 4.70
CA ALA A 156 -11.11 8.63 3.67
C ALA A 156 -10.78 9.09 2.23
N ASN A 157 -10.52 10.38 2.05
CA ASN A 157 -10.10 10.99 0.79
C ASN A 157 -8.63 11.43 0.81
N PHE A 158 -7.82 10.80 1.66
CA PHE A 158 -6.37 11.04 1.69
C PHE A 158 -5.75 10.66 0.34
N ASP A 159 -4.77 11.44 -0.09
CA ASP A 159 -4.01 11.24 -1.32
C ASP A 159 -2.56 11.68 -1.04
N GLU A 160 -1.60 10.75 -1.04
CA GLU A 160 -0.20 11.08 -0.69
C GLU A 160 0.41 12.13 -1.61
N LYS A 161 -0.14 12.30 -2.82
CA LYS A 161 0.38 13.25 -3.82
C LYS A 161 -0.06 14.69 -3.55
N THR A 162 -1.10 14.90 -2.74
CA THR A 162 -1.65 16.24 -2.46
C THR A 162 -1.49 16.67 -1.00
N PHE A 163 -1.36 15.73 -0.07
CA PHE A 163 -1.18 16.03 1.35
C PHE A 163 0.31 16.14 1.71
N THR A 164 0.66 17.19 2.45
CA THR A 164 2.02 17.38 3.02
C THR A 164 2.02 17.34 4.55
N LYS A 165 0.83 17.41 5.14
CA LYS A 165 0.60 17.36 6.58
C LYS A 165 -0.71 16.67 6.91
N ILE A 166 -0.80 16.10 8.11
CA ILE A 166 -2.01 15.48 8.64
C ILE A 166 -2.44 16.14 9.95
N LYS A 167 -3.75 16.22 10.16
CA LYS A 167 -4.36 16.79 11.36
C LYS A 167 -4.23 15.79 12.51
N ALA A 168 -3.66 16.23 13.61
CA ALA A 168 -3.53 15.47 14.84
C ALA A 168 -4.13 16.26 16.02
N PHE A 169 -4.31 15.59 17.14
CA PHE A 169 -4.82 16.13 18.38
C PHE A 169 -3.83 15.85 19.50
N ASP A 170 -3.56 16.87 20.31
CA ASP A 170 -2.83 16.69 21.57
C ASP A 170 -3.75 16.10 22.67
N GLN A 171 -3.17 15.88 23.85
CA GLN A 171 -3.90 15.35 25.01
C GLN A 171 -5.09 16.22 25.45
N ASP A 172 -5.12 17.50 25.09
CA ASP A 172 -6.20 18.42 25.44
C ASP A 172 -7.23 18.53 24.30
N GLY A 173 -7.02 17.83 23.19
CA GLY A 173 -7.87 17.86 22.00
C GLY A 173 -7.59 19.06 21.09
N ASN A 174 -6.51 19.81 21.32
CA ASN A 174 -6.14 20.91 20.43
C ASN A 174 -5.54 20.35 19.13
N VAL A 175 -5.79 21.05 18.03
CA VAL A 175 -5.28 20.67 16.72
C VAL A 175 -3.78 20.96 16.62
N VAL A 176 -3.03 19.94 16.25
CA VAL A 176 -1.62 19.99 15.85
C VAL A 176 -1.51 19.46 14.42
N TRP A 177 -0.54 19.95 13.64
CA TRP A 177 -0.29 19.45 12.29
C TRP A 177 1.04 18.70 12.25
N LEU A 178 1.00 17.43 11.82
CA LEU A 178 2.19 16.60 11.65
C LEU A 178 2.63 16.59 10.19
N SER A 179 3.94 16.66 9.94
CA SER A 179 4.53 16.54 8.61
C SER A 179 4.44 15.09 8.11
N LEU A 180 4.24 14.92 6.80
CA LEU A 180 4.27 13.60 6.17
C LEU A 180 5.68 13.21 5.69
N ASP A 181 6.45 14.19 5.25
CA ASP A 181 7.83 14.01 4.78
C ASP A 181 8.76 13.51 5.90
N LYS A 182 8.50 13.91 7.15
CA LYS A 182 9.33 13.54 8.30
C LYS A 182 8.52 12.82 9.36
N ALA A 183 8.81 11.53 9.53
CA ALA A 183 8.28 10.73 10.62
C ALA A 183 8.62 11.37 11.99
N PRO A 184 7.65 11.43 12.92
CA PRO A 184 7.91 11.82 14.30
C PRO A 184 8.94 10.91 14.99
N ASP A 185 9.73 11.47 15.92
CA ASP A 185 10.67 10.74 16.78
C ASP A 185 10.03 10.26 18.09
N PHE A 186 8.72 10.44 18.22
CA PHE A 186 7.86 9.97 19.31
C PHE A 186 6.71 9.11 18.74
N PRO A 187 6.05 8.27 19.56
CA PRO A 187 4.93 7.47 19.09
C PRO A 187 3.68 8.32 18.82
N VAL A 188 2.96 7.96 17.77
CA VAL A 188 1.69 8.61 17.38
C VAL A 188 0.66 7.52 17.16
N ILE A 189 -0.54 7.72 17.71
CA ILE A 189 -1.68 6.84 17.45
C ILE A 189 -2.40 7.33 16.19
N VAL A 190 -2.62 6.42 15.24
CA VAL A 190 -3.25 6.71 13.95
C VAL A 190 -4.53 5.86 13.83
N LEU A 191 -5.65 6.51 13.55
CA LEU A 191 -6.93 5.83 13.30
C LEU A 191 -7.16 5.72 11.80
N GLY A 192 -7.68 4.58 11.36
CA GLY A 192 -7.95 4.36 9.94
C GLY A 192 -8.68 3.05 9.68
N ARG A 193 -8.62 2.64 8.43
CA ARG A 193 -9.12 1.34 7.96
C ARG A 193 -7.97 0.35 7.90
N CYS A 194 -8.17 -0.87 8.40
CA CYS A 194 -7.24 -1.96 8.15
C CYS A 194 -7.36 -2.43 6.69
N GLU A 195 -6.28 -2.37 5.94
CA GLU A 195 -6.26 -2.81 4.54
C GLU A 195 -5.92 -4.31 4.39
N ARG A 196 -5.38 -4.92 5.46
CA ARG A 196 -4.77 -6.25 5.46
C ARG A 196 -5.70 -7.38 5.87
N ILE A 197 -6.95 -7.07 6.22
CA ILE A 197 -7.97 -8.07 6.54
C ILE A 197 -9.01 -8.24 5.42
N ASP A 198 -9.52 -9.45 5.28
CA ASP A 198 -10.66 -9.79 4.44
C ASP A 198 -11.99 -9.45 5.12
N GLU A 199 -13.09 -9.63 4.39
CA GLU A 199 -14.46 -9.41 4.89
C GLU A 199 -14.83 -10.24 6.13
N ASN A 200 -14.04 -11.26 6.47
CA ASN A 200 -14.24 -12.14 7.63
C ASN A 200 -13.29 -11.79 8.79
N GLY A 201 -12.55 -10.67 8.71
CA GLY A 201 -11.60 -10.23 9.73
C GLY A 201 -10.32 -11.09 9.81
N LYS A 202 -10.06 -11.90 8.79
CA LYS A 202 -8.84 -12.70 8.65
C LYS A 202 -7.82 -11.95 7.80
N LEU A 203 -6.55 -12.20 8.05
CA LEU A 203 -5.49 -11.66 7.21
C LEU A 203 -5.67 -12.17 5.77
N LYS A 204 -5.57 -11.27 4.81
CA LYS A 204 -5.49 -11.64 3.40
C LYS A 204 -4.24 -12.51 3.22
N ASP A 205 -4.29 -13.56 2.39
CA ASP A 205 -3.18 -14.53 2.22
C ASP A 205 -1.84 -13.90 1.80
N MET A 206 -1.83 -12.66 1.31
CA MET A 206 -0.63 -11.88 0.94
C MET A 206 -0.20 -10.85 2.00
N ALA A 207 -0.98 -10.65 3.07
CA ALA A 207 -0.80 -9.55 4.02
C ALA A 207 0.23 -9.82 5.12
N LEU A 208 0.65 -11.08 5.32
CA LEU A 208 1.75 -11.37 6.22
C LEU A 208 3.07 -11.32 5.46
N PRO A 209 4.07 -10.55 5.93
CA PRO A 209 5.41 -10.70 5.41
C PRO A 209 5.84 -12.16 5.62
N PRO A 210 6.43 -12.83 4.61
CA PRO A 210 7.16 -14.05 4.90
C PRO A 210 8.22 -13.69 5.94
N ASP A 211 8.27 -14.51 7.00
CA ASP A 211 9.05 -14.35 8.24
C ASP A 211 10.35 -13.56 8.01
N ASP A 212 10.67 -12.60 8.88
CA ASP A 212 11.69 -11.54 8.71
C ASP A 212 13.14 -12.01 8.48
N GLY A 213 13.36 -13.33 8.37
CA GLY A 213 14.59 -13.99 7.93
C GLY A 213 14.54 -14.68 6.57
N SER A 214 13.40 -14.77 5.89
CA SER A 214 13.26 -15.42 4.59
C SER A 214 12.31 -14.62 3.72
N GLY A 215 12.87 -13.75 2.87
CA GLY A 215 12.13 -13.29 1.69
C GLY A 215 11.63 -14.55 0.97
N GLY A 216 10.32 -14.80 1.05
CA GLY A 216 9.68 -16.02 0.61
C GLY A 216 9.65 -16.12 -0.89
N ALA A 217 10.81 -16.11 -1.54
CA ALA A 217 10.92 -16.46 -2.93
C ALA A 217 10.38 -17.88 -3.09
N THR A 218 9.47 -18.06 -4.04
CA THR A 218 9.20 -19.35 -4.62
C THR A 218 10.47 -19.81 -5.37
N GLY A 219 11.44 -20.33 -4.60
CA GLY A 219 12.76 -20.74 -5.09
C GLY A 219 13.93 -20.18 -4.29
N VAL A 220 13.92 -20.33 -2.95
CA VAL A 220 15.14 -20.08 -2.15
C VAL A 220 16.10 -21.25 -2.33
N TYR A 221 17.33 -20.89 -2.64
CA TYR A 221 18.44 -21.77 -2.89
C TYR A 221 19.60 -21.10 -2.13
N ASP A 222 19.70 -21.39 -0.83
CA ASP A 222 20.53 -20.68 0.17
C ASP A 222 22.04 -21.00 0.10
N ASN A 223 22.55 -21.43 -1.04
CA ASN A 223 23.99 -21.61 -1.25
C ASN A 223 24.28 -21.66 -2.75
N PHE A 224 24.69 -20.55 -3.37
CA PHE A 224 25.05 -20.58 -4.78
C PHE A 224 26.41 -19.95 -5.07
N ASP A 225 27.33 -20.85 -5.44
CA ASP A 225 28.28 -20.59 -6.52
C ASP A 225 27.59 -19.79 -7.62
N TYR A 226 28.23 -18.70 -8.04
CA TYR A 226 27.77 -17.82 -9.11
C TYR A 226 27.24 -18.62 -10.30
N ILE A 227 25.93 -18.57 -10.54
CA ILE A 227 25.34 -19.16 -11.74
C ILE A 227 25.57 -18.18 -12.90
N PRO A 228 26.33 -18.55 -13.94
CA PRO A 228 26.52 -17.69 -15.11
C PRO A 228 25.18 -17.35 -15.78
N ASN A 229 25.11 -16.18 -16.42
CA ASN A 229 23.91 -15.70 -17.12
C ASN A 229 22.68 -15.64 -16.18
N SER A 230 22.81 -14.99 -15.03
CA SER A 230 21.70 -14.85 -14.07
C SER A 230 21.67 -13.45 -13.50
N LEU A 231 20.48 -12.86 -13.39
CA LEU A 231 20.29 -11.52 -12.86
C LEU A 231 20.18 -11.56 -11.33
N TYR A 232 20.95 -10.71 -10.63
CA TYR A 232 20.92 -10.58 -9.18
C TYR A 232 20.68 -9.14 -8.74
N LEU A 233 19.82 -8.95 -7.73
CA LEU A 233 19.80 -7.72 -6.94
C LEU A 233 20.89 -7.79 -5.87
N ILE A 234 21.88 -6.91 -5.97
CA ILE A 234 22.95 -6.83 -4.99
C ILE A 234 22.55 -5.88 -3.87
N LYS A 235 22.13 -4.65 -4.21
CA LYS A 235 21.76 -3.62 -3.23
C LYS A 235 20.59 -2.75 -3.71
N LEU A 236 19.82 -2.27 -2.75
CA LEU A 236 18.72 -1.31 -2.92
C LEU A 236 18.89 -0.18 -1.90
N LYS A 237 18.57 1.05 -2.28
CA LYS A 237 18.43 2.19 -1.38
C LYS A 237 17.36 3.14 -1.91
N PHE A 238 16.53 3.68 -1.02
CA PHE A 238 15.68 4.83 -1.30
C PHE A 238 16.38 6.11 -0.85
N ASN A 239 16.24 7.18 -1.61
CA ASN A 239 16.71 8.49 -1.16
C ASN A 239 15.73 9.08 -0.15
N ASP A 240 14.43 8.84 -0.35
CA ASP A 240 13.35 9.21 0.54
C ASP A 240 12.09 8.40 0.17
N LEU A 241 11.81 7.34 0.94
CA LEU A 241 10.63 6.50 0.79
C LEU A 241 9.31 7.25 1.07
N SER A 242 9.35 8.38 1.79
CA SER A 242 8.13 9.16 2.09
C SER A 242 7.41 9.69 0.84
N ASN A 243 8.12 9.74 -0.29
CA ASN A 243 7.53 10.08 -1.61
C ASN A 243 6.58 9.01 -2.17
N TYR A 244 6.60 7.79 -1.61
CA TYR A 244 5.81 6.64 -2.07
C TYR A 244 4.91 6.06 -0.99
N GLU A 245 5.20 6.36 0.27
CA GLU A 245 4.39 5.85 1.37
C GLU A 245 4.59 6.79 2.56
N PRO A 246 3.54 7.42 3.09
CA PRO A 246 3.63 8.15 4.36
C PRO A 246 3.98 7.24 5.54
N TRP A 247 4.62 7.79 6.58
CA TRP A 247 5.05 7.03 7.77
C TRP A 247 3.92 6.35 8.55
N PHE A 248 2.67 6.74 8.32
CA PHE A 248 1.52 6.25 9.05
C PHE A 248 0.83 5.03 8.42
N TYR A 249 1.22 4.60 7.22
CA TYR A 249 0.72 3.39 6.55
C TYR A 249 1.43 2.10 6.99
N GLY A 250 2.43 2.21 7.87
CA GLY A 250 3.14 1.06 8.43
C GLY A 250 4.44 0.77 7.70
N LYS A 251 4.76 -0.51 7.53
CA LYS A 251 5.94 -0.96 6.77
C LYS A 251 5.61 -0.98 5.27
N PRO A 252 6.49 -0.42 4.42
CA PRO A 252 6.33 -0.45 2.97
C PRO A 252 6.29 -1.88 2.42
N GLU A 253 5.43 -2.13 1.45
CA GLU A 253 5.32 -3.39 0.71
C GLU A 253 6.04 -3.26 -0.64
N ILE A 254 7.37 -3.44 -0.66
CA ILE A 254 8.18 -3.18 -1.85
C ILE A 254 8.24 -4.42 -2.74
N TYR A 255 7.75 -4.29 -3.96
CA TYR A 255 7.81 -5.30 -5.00
C TYR A 255 8.83 -4.94 -6.07
N ILE A 256 9.57 -5.95 -6.52
CA ILE A 256 10.50 -5.85 -7.65
C ILE A 256 10.24 -6.99 -8.62
N ASP A 257 9.74 -6.63 -9.80
CA ASP A 257 9.37 -7.55 -10.85
C ASP A 257 10.33 -7.49 -12.03
N ILE A 258 10.72 -8.65 -12.55
CA ILE A 258 11.56 -8.78 -13.74
C ILE A 258 10.73 -9.17 -14.96
N HIS A 259 10.62 -8.31 -15.95
CA HIS A 259 9.92 -8.59 -17.21
C HIS A 259 10.89 -8.71 -18.39
N SER A 260 10.47 -9.43 -19.44
CA SER A 260 11.06 -9.32 -20.78
C SER A 260 10.11 -8.58 -21.72
N ASP A 261 10.56 -8.33 -22.95
CA ASP A 261 9.80 -7.60 -23.97
C ASP A 261 8.40 -8.16 -24.24
N ASN A 262 8.17 -9.46 -24.01
CA ASN A 262 6.95 -10.15 -24.43
C ASN A 262 6.23 -10.92 -23.30
N SER A 263 6.66 -10.78 -22.04
CA SER A 263 6.06 -11.56 -20.96
C SER A 263 5.00 -10.77 -20.19
N GLN A 264 3.79 -11.32 -20.16
CA GLN A 264 2.69 -10.81 -19.35
C GLN A 264 2.94 -10.99 -17.84
N TYR A 265 3.75 -11.98 -17.47
CA TYR A 265 4.10 -12.29 -16.08
C TYR A 265 5.60 -12.05 -15.84
N PRO A 266 6.00 -11.66 -14.63
CA PRO A 266 7.41 -11.52 -14.31
C PRO A 266 8.13 -12.88 -14.32
N TYR A 267 9.37 -12.89 -14.82
CA TYR A 267 10.29 -14.05 -14.80
C TYR A 267 10.88 -14.31 -13.41
N GLY A 268 10.94 -13.26 -12.59
CA GLY A 268 11.44 -13.30 -11.23
C GLY A 268 10.81 -12.15 -10.46
N GLN A 269 10.51 -12.41 -9.19
CA GLN A 269 9.92 -11.44 -8.30
C GLN A 269 10.68 -11.44 -6.98
N LEU A 270 10.85 -10.26 -6.41
CA LEU A 270 11.27 -10.10 -5.03
C LEU A 270 10.25 -9.22 -4.32
N TYR A 271 9.91 -9.62 -3.12
CA TYR A 271 9.04 -8.88 -2.22
C TYR A 271 9.85 -8.60 -0.95
N SER A 272 9.79 -7.37 -0.45
CA SER A 272 10.47 -6.97 0.77
C SER A 272 9.62 -6.00 1.57
N HIS A 273 9.59 -6.22 2.89
CA HIS A 273 8.95 -5.34 3.86
C HIS A 273 10.01 -4.66 4.74
N PRO A 274 10.82 -3.74 4.19
CA PRO A 274 11.89 -3.15 4.97
C PRO A 274 11.35 -2.24 6.06
N THR A 275 12.03 -2.22 7.21
CA THR A 275 11.89 -1.10 8.15
C THR A 275 12.35 0.18 7.45
N ARG A 276 11.53 1.24 7.48
CA ARG A 276 11.78 2.54 6.82
C ARG A 276 13.20 3.09 7.05
N SER A 277 13.63 3.15 8.31
CA SER A 277 14.97 3.65 8.68
C SER A 277 16.14 2.89 8.03
N LYS A 278 15.96 1.60 7.70
CA LYS A 278 17.01 0.77 7.11
C LYS A 278 17.17 0.99 5.60
N VAL A 279 16.17 1.53 4.90
CA VAL A 279 16.22 1.66 3.43
C VAL A 279 16.44 3.08 2.93
N ASP A 280 16.09 4.09 3.73
CA ASP A 280 16.36 5.50 3.41
C ASP A 280 17.83 5.87 3.71
N GLU A 281 18.38 5.35 4.80
CA GLU A 281 19.71 5.75 5.26
C GLU A 281 20.82 4.90 4.63
N VAL A 282 20.62 3.58 4.56
CA VAL A 282 21.65 2.60 4.17
C VAL A 282 21.21 1.72 3.01
N TYR A 283 22.20 1.15 2.30
CA TYR A 283 21.92 0.15 1.29
C TYR A 283 21.49 -1.17 1.95
N LYS A 284 20.29 -1.65 1.63
CA LYS A 284 19.88 -3.01 1.94
C LYS A 284 20.52 -3.95 0.93
N THR A 285 21.31 -4.89 1.42
CA THR A 285 21.99 -5.89 0.59
C THR A 285 21.13 -7.14 0.53
N TYR A 286 20.86 -7.62 -0.68
CA TYR A 286 20.06 -8.82 -0.90
C TYR A 286 20.91 -9.99 -1.40
N ASN A 287 21.82 -9.72 -2.35
CA ASN A 287 22.53 -10.75 -3.12
C ASN A 287 21.55 -11.81 -3.67
N HIS A 288 20.38 -11.36 -4.13
CA HIS A 288 19.26 -12.24 -4.48
C HIS A 288 19.25 -12.49 -5.99
N LYS A 289 19.26 -13.76 -6.41
CA LYS A 289 19.04 -14.12 -7.81
C LYS A 289 17.57 -13.97 -8.16
N PHE A 290 17.24 -13.08 -9.09
CA PHE A 290 15.88 -12.98 -9.63
C PHE A 290 15.58 -14.13 -10.59
N CYS A 291 16.42 -14.28 -11.62
CA CYS A 291 16.16 -15.22 -12.71
C CYS A 291 17.46 -15.57 -13.45
N SER A 292 17.42 -16.65 -14.22
CA SER A 292 18.41 -16.88 -15.27
C SER A 292 18.09 -16.00 -16.47
N TRP A 293 19.10 -15.40 -17.10
CA TRP A 293 18.92 -14.56 -18.28
C TRP A 293 18.35 -15.39 -19.44
N PRO A 294 17.16 -15.07 -19.98
CA PRO A 294 16.57 -15.84 -21.06
C PRO A 294 17.45 -15.80 -22.31
N SER A 295 17.69 -16.96 -22.93
CA SER A 295 18.69 -17.10 -24.01
C SER A 295 18.47 -16.17 -25.20
N ASN A 296 17.21 -15.81 -25.46
CA ASN A 296 16.79 -15.05 -26.64
C ASN A 296 16.59 -13.55 -26.36
N ASP A 297 16.67 -13.13 -25.10
CA ASP A 297 16.43 -11.74 -24.72
C ASP A 297 17.77 -10.98 -24.68
N SER A 298 17.80 -9.81 -25.31
CA SER A 298 18.95 -8.90 -25.23
C SER A 298 18.84 -7.92 -24.07
N ARG A 299 17.65 -7.84 -23.46
CA ARG A 299 17.31 -6.90 -22.39
C ARG A 299 16.24 -7.47 -21.46
N LEU A 300 16.27 -7.03 -20.22
CA LEU A 300 15.25 -7.27 -19.20
C LEU A 300 14.80 -5.93 -18.61
N TYR A 301 13.64 -5.92 -17.96
CA TYR A 301 13.11 -4.76 -17.26
C TYR A 301 12.91 -5.09 -15.80
N VAL A 302 13.36 -4.21 -14.93
CA VAL A 302 13.16 -4.28 -13.49
C VAL A 302 12.16 -3.19 -13.14
N LYS A 303 10.94 -3.58 -12.75
CA LYS A 303 9.96 -2.65 -12.21
C LYS A 303 9.99 -2.71 -10.68
N CYS A 304 10.08 -1.56 -10.04
CA CYS A 304 9.93 -1.42 -8.60
C CYS A 304 8.64 -0.66 -8.30
N TYR A 305 7.85 -1.15 -7.35
CA TYR A 305 6.63 -0.48 -6.93
C TYR A 305 6.32 -0.79 -5.46
N GLU A 306 5.67 0.16 -4.80
CA GLU A 306 4.93 -0.08 -3.56
C GLU A 306 3.61 -0.74 -3.96
N LYS A 307 3.17 -1.77 -3.23
CA LYS A 307 1.89 -2.41 -3.51
C LYS A 307 0.90 -2.11 -2.39
N ASP A 308 -0.08 -1.29 -2.72
CA ASP A 308 -1.27 -1.15 -1.90
C ASP A 308 -2.19 -2.35 -2.13
N ASN A 309 -2.79 -2.91 -1.07
CA ASN A 309 -3.60 -4.14 -1.15
C ASN A 309 -5.00 -3.97 -1.79
N ASN A 310 -5.09 -3.07 -2.78
CA ASN A 310 -6.28 -2.71 -3.52
C ASN A 310 -6.41 -3.49 -4.85
N ILE A 311 -7.48 -3.20 -5.57
CA ILE A 311 -8.03 -4.03 -6.66
C ILE A 311 -7.00 -4.30 -7.75
N THR A 312 -6.88 -5.57 -8.17
CA THR A 312 -6.03 -5.96 -9.32
C THR A 312 -6.66 -5.49 -10.63
N ILE A 313 -5.96 -4.62 -11.36
CA ILE A 313 -6.30 -4.22 -12.71
C ILE A 313 -5.32 -4.85 -13.70
N THR A 314 -5.77 -5.16 -14.91
CA THR A 314 -4.85 -5.51 -16.00
C THR A 314 -4.62 -4.26 -16.83
N GLY A 315 -3.37 -3.77 -16.89
CA GLY A 315 -3.02 -2.53 -17.56
C GLY A 315 -1.81 -2.67 -18.49
N SER A 316 -1.52 -1.61 -19.23
CA SER A 316 -0.30 -1.51 -20.04
C SER A 316 0.55 -0.37 -19.49
N ILE A 317 1.75 -0.65 -18.99
CA ILE A 317 2.67 0.40 -18.57
C ILE A 317 3.41 0.93 -19.79
N LYS A 318 3.36 2.25 -19.96
CA LYS A 318 4.24 2.98 -20.88
C LYS A 318 5.52 3.33 -20.13
N ILE A 319 6.57 2.56 -20.35
CA ILE A 319 7.89 2.77 -19.76
C ILE A 319 8.64 3.80 -20.60
N LYS A 320 9.06 4.90 -19.97
CA LYS A 320 10.13 5.76 -20.49
C LYS A 320 11.46 5.27 -19.94
N ALA A 321 12.13 4.38 -20.67
CA ALA A 321 13.44 3.92 -20.25
C ALA A 321 14.49 5.00 -20.54
N ALA A 322 15.24 5.44 -19.51
CA ALA A 322 16.44 6.25 -19.67
C ALA A 322 17.67 5.35 -19.54
N ILE A 323 18.44 5.19 -20.61
CA ILE A 323 19.69 4.43 -20.57
C ILE A 323 20.76 5.32 -19.95
N THR A 324 21.33 4.91 -18.82
CA THR A 324 22.49 5.58 -18.23
C THR A 324 23.71 4.69 -18.40
N LEU A 325 24.49 4.95 -19.45
CA LEU A 325 25.79 4.33 -19.66
C LEU A 325 26.85 5.32 -19.20
N ALA A 326 27.61 4.97 -18.15
CA ALA A 326 28.74 5.77 -17.64
C ALA A 326 28.42 7.26 -17.36
N GLY A 327 27.22 7.56 -16.87
CA GLY A 327 26.80 8.93 -16.52
C GLY A 327 26.28 9.77 -17.69
N ILE A 328 26.14 9.21 -18.88
CA ILE A 328 25.53 9.88 -20.03
C ILE A 328 24.14 9.29 -20.28
N VAL A 329 23.10 10.08 -20.03
CA VAL A 329 21.70 9.71 -20.35
C VAL A 329 21.54 9.76 -21.86
N THR A 330 21.24 8.64 -22.50
CA THR A 330 20.99 8.60 -23.95
C THR A 330 19.70 7.85 -24.27
N LEU A 331 18.77 8.56 -24.93
CA LEU A 331 17.50 8.11 -25.51
C LEU A 331 16.43 7.60 -24.54
N SER A 332 15.29 8.31 -24.52
CA SER A 332 14.01 7.83 -24.02
C SER A 332 13.21 7.19 -25.17
N LYS A 333 13.03 5.88 -25.16
CA LYS A 333 12.02 5.22 -26.00
C LYS A 333 10.83 4.89 -25.10
N GLU A 334 9.64 5.36 -25.46
CA GLU A 334 8.40 4.88 -24.85
C GLU A 334 8.12 3.46 -25.35
N LEU A 335 8.04 2.51 -24.43
CA LEU A 335 7.66 1.13 -24.69
C LEU A 335 6.43 0.80 -23.86
N SER A 336 5.44 0.15 -24.45
CA SER A 336 4.27 -0.34 -23.71
C SER A 336 4.49 -1.81 -23.35
N ILE A 337 4.65 -2.11 -22.06
CA ILE A 337 4.66 -3.49 -21.55
C ILE A 337 3.27 -3.79 -20.98
N GLN A 338 2.67 -4.90 -21.40
CA GLN A 338 1.43 -5.41 -20.82
C GLN A 338 1.77 -6.09 -19.50
N SER A 339 1.18 -5.65 -18.39
CA SER A 339 1.38 -6.30 -17.11
C SER A 339 0.22 -6.02 -16.15
N LYS A 340 -0.02 -6.97 -15.25
CA LYS A 340 -1.10 -6.88 -14.26
C LYS A 340 -0.58 -6.07 -13.07
N TYR A 341 -1.28 -4.99 -12.73
CA TYR A 341 -0.94 -4.11 -11.61
C TYR A 341 -2.18 -3.75 -10.81
N GLN A 342 -2.05 -3.51 -9.52
CA GLN A 342 -3.20 -3.06 -8.74
C GLN A 342 -3.35 -1.54 -8.93
N GLU A 343 -4.58 -1.05 -8.99
CA GLU A 343 -4.83 0.41 -8.97
C GLU A 343 -4.60 0.89 -7.53
N GLY A 344 -3.58 1.72 -7.32
CA GLY A 344 -3.07 2.09 -6.00
C GLY A 344 -1.56 2.09 -6.01
N ASP A 345 -0.96 0.98 -6.46
CA ASP A 345 0.50 0.75 -6.49
C ASP A 345 1.33 1.99 -6.90
N ASP A 346 2.17 2.45 -5.99
CA ASP A 346 3.04 3.59 -6.23
C ASP A 346 4.27 3.17 -7.07
N ASP A 347 4.34 3.67 -8.31
CA ASP A 347 5.44 3.37 -9.23
C ASP A 347 6.74 4.03 -8.77
N MET A 348 7.65 3.21 -8.24
CA MET A 348 8.98 3.63 -7.80
C MET A 348 9.98 3.70 -8.95
N GLY A 349 9.61 3.21 -10.13
CA GLY A 349 10.36 3.33 -11.37
C GLY A 349 10.63 1.99 -12.05
N THR A 350 10.92 2.10 -13.35
CA THR A 350 11.28 0.95 -14.19
C THR A 350 12.64 1.15 -14.86
N TYR A 351 13.48 0.12 -14.80
CA TYR A 351 14.85 0.12 -15.31
C TYR A 351 15.02 -0.92 -16.39
N MET A 352 15.69 -0.56 -17.49
CA MET A 352 16.07 -1.53 -18.52
C MET A 352 17.51 -1.98 -18.28
N ILE A 353 17.71 -3.30 -18.24
CA ILE A 353 19.00 -3.96 -18.10
C ILE A 353 19.36 -4.56 -19.44
N LEU A 354 20.52 -4.24 -20.00
CA LEU A 354 21.01 -4.84 -21.23
C LEU A 354 21.94 -5.99 -20.89
N LYS A 355 21.93 -7.07 -21.69
CA LYS A 355 22.88 -8.18 -21.52
C LYS A 355 24.34 -7.74 -21.66
N SER A 356 24.57 -6.63 -22.34
CA SER A 356 25.86 -5.99 -22.57
C SER A 356 26.29 -5.04 -21.45
N ASP A 357 25.45 -4.80 -20.44
CA ASP A 357 25.81 -3.90 -19.35
C ASP A 357 27.00 -4.47 -18.55
N PRO A 358 27.74 -3.62 -17.81
CA PRO A 358 28.79 -4.11 -16.93
C PRO A 358 28.24 -5.17 -15.97
N SER A 359 29.04 -6.22 -15.71
CA SER A 359 28.64 -7.34 -14.85
C SER A 359 28.05 -6.90 -13.50
N THR A 360 28.41 -5.71 -12.99
CA THR A 360 27.67 -5.01 -11.94
C THR A 360 27.41 -3.58 -12.36
N ALA A 361 26.14 -3.18 -12.43
CA ALA A 361 25.71 -1.87 -12.86
C ALA A 361 24.84 -1.19 -11.79
N LYS A 362 24.96 0.14 -11.71
CA LYS A 362 24.16 1.00 -10.84
C LYS A 362 23.06 1.64 -11.67
N TYR A 363 21.81 1.47 -11.26
CA TYR A 363 20.64 2.13 -11.83
C TYR A 363 20.06 3.07 -10.79
N THR A 364 19.66 4.27 -11.20
CA THR A 364 19.20 5.31 -10.27
C THR A 364 18.15 6.18 -10.93
N ASN A 365 17.13 6.56 -10.17
CA ASN A 365 16.28 7.70 -10.47
C ASN A 365 16.38 8.73 -9.32
N SER A 366 15.45 9.68 -9.24
CA SER A 366 15.46 10.71 -8.19
C SER A 366 15.33 10.15 -6.78
N ASN A 367 14.65 9.02 -6.58
CA ASN A 367 14.27 8.51 -5.27
C ASN A 367 14.73 7.07 -4.99
N LEU A 368 15.25 6.35 -5.98
CA LEU A 368 15.62 4.94 -5.88
C LEU A 368 16.98 4.67 -6.52
N VAL A 369 17.79 3.85 -5.84
CA VAL A 369 19.09 3.36 -6.31
C VAL A 369 19.14 1.83 -6.23
N LEU A 370 19.47 1.20 -7.36
CA LEU A 370 19.62 -0.25 -7.52
C LEU A 370 21.05 -0.61 -7.94
N TYR A 371 21.58 -1.69 -7.39
CA TYR A 371 22.78 -2.36 -7.89
C TYR A 371 22.40 -3.75 -8.37
N ILE A 372 22.60 -3.99 -9.65
CA ILE A 372 22.24 -5.24 -10.31
C ILE A 372 23.51 -5.88 -10.86
N LYS A 373 23.60 -7.21 -10.74
CA LYS A 373 24.68 -8.03 -11.31
C LYS A 373 24.11 -9.03 -12.31
N HIS A 374 24.78 -9.31 -13.42
CA HIS A 374 24.33 -10.33 -14.38
C HIS A 374 25.45 -11.16 -15.03
#